data_AF-K1T6W2-F1
#
_entry.id   AF-K1T6W2-F1
#
_cell.length_a   1.000
_cell.length_b   1.000
_cell.length_c   1.000
_cell.angle_alpha   90.00
_cell.angle_beta   90.00
_cell.angle_gamma   90.00
#
_symmetry.space_group_name_H-M   'P 1'
#
loop_
_entity.id
_entity.type
_entity.pdbx_description
1 polymer ?
#
loop_
_entity_poly.entity_id
_entity_poly.type
_entity_poly.pdbx_seq_one_letter_code
_entity_poly.pdbx_strand_id
1 'polypeptide(L)'
;MPEKLRLRFEKTGRAIYISHLDLMRTMQRVFLRADCPLKYSEGFNPHALISILLPLSVGVGSVCELMDFQLREEVDLAALPERLTAVMPEGIRALEAYPGGRKVRELKWLRVTGRYEYDNAAPADMAEKLRAFYARDAIVITRKTKRGEGQ
;
A
#
# COMPACT_ATOMS: atom_id res chain seq x y z
N MET A 1 12.94 16.42 -14.01
CA MET A 1 11.64 15.70 -14.11
C MET A 1 10.91 15.90 -12.80
N PRO A 2 9.57 16.02 -12.73
CA PRO A 2 8.88 16.06 -11.44
C PRO A 2 9.33 14.87 -10.62
N GLU A 3 9.94 15.10 -9.46
CA GLU A 3 10.46 14.03 -8.64
C GLU A 3 9.26 13.21 -8.13
N LYS A 4 9.19 11.95 -8.55
CA LYS A 4 8.22 11.03 -7.96
C LYS A 4 8.62 10.89 -6.50
N LEU A 5 7.72 11.17 -5.57
CA LEU A 5 7.95 11.02 -4.14
C LEU A 5 7.25 9.75 -3.66
N ARG A 6 7.71 9.22 -2.52
CA ARG A 6 7.11 8.06 -1.86
C ARG A 6 6.81 8.39 -0.41
N LEU A 7 5.60 8.06 0.01
CA LEU A 7 5.12 8.10 1.37
C LEU A 7 5.07 6.67 1.90
N ARG A 8 5.68 6.43 3.06
CA ARG A 8 5.34 5.25 3.88
C ARG A 8 4.35 5.69 4.96
N PHE A 9 3.28 4.94 5.11
CA PHE A 9 2.25 5.20 6.11
C PHE A 9 1.79 3.89 6.77
N GLU A 10 1.13 4.01 7.91
CA GLU A 10 0.41 2.90 8.55
C GLU A 10 -1.10 3.06 8.38
N LYS A 11 -1.79 1.93 8.34
CA LYS A 11 -3.26 1.80 8.32
C LYS A 11 -3.63 0.73 9.33
N THR A 12 -4.13 1.16 10.49
CA THR A 12 -4.41 0.30 11.65
C THR A 12 -5.76 0.69 12.29
N GLY A 13 -6.15 -0.02 13.37
CA GLY A 13 -7.38 0.28 14.10
C GLY A 13 -8.63 0.25 13.21
N ARG A 14 -9.52 1.23 13.37
CA ARG A 14 -10.77 1.29 12.58
C ARG A 14 -10.54 1.62 11.10
N ALA A 15 -9.39 2.20 10.75
CA ALA A 15 -9.07 2.52 9.36
C ALA A 15 -8.93 1.27 8.48
N ILE A 16 -8.72 0.08 9.05
CA ILE A 16 -8.61 -1.17 8.28
C ILE A 16 -9.84 -1.45 7.40
N TYR A 17 -11.00 -0.90 7.78
CA TYR A 17 -12.26 -1.05 7.05
C TYR A 17 -12.45 -0.07 5.88
N ILE A 18 -11.52 0.87 5.68
CA ILE A 18 -11.52 1.78 4.54
C ILE A 18 -11.11 0.99 3.28
N SER A 19 -11.99 1.01 2.27
CA SER A 19 -11.73 0.37 0.97
C SER A 19 -10.58 1.06 0.23
N HIS A 20 -9.99 0.40 -0.76
CA HIS A 20 -8.92 1.01 -1.56
C HIS A 20 -9.33 2.34 -2.21
N LEU A 21 -10.54 2.40 -2.80
CA LEU A 21 -11.02 3.62 -3.46
C LEU A 21 -11.25 4.76 -2.45
N ASP A 22 -11.78 4.44 -1.27
CA ASP A 22 -11.99 5.44 -0.22
C ASP A 22 -10.67 5.88 0.42
N LEU A 23 -9.68 4.99 0.49
CA LEU A 23 -8.33 5.34 0.91
C LEU A 23 -7.69 6.31 -0.06
N MET A 24 -7.81 6.08 -1.38
CA MET A 24 -7.33 7.02 -2.41
C MET A 24 -7.98 8.41 -2.27
N ARG A 25 -9.31 8.46 -2.09
CA ARG A 25 -10.04 9.72 -1.85
C ARG A 25 -9.64 10.39 -0.52
N THR A 26 -9.35 9.58 0.50
CA THR A 26 -8.89 10.09 1.80
C THR A 26 -7.51 10.71 1.68
N MET A 27 -6.58 10.05 0.99
CA MET A 27 -5.24 10.60 0.72
C MET A 27 -5.34 11.92 -0.03
N GLN A 28 -6.14 12.02 -1.10
CA GLN A 28 -6.33 13.29 -1.82
C GLN A 28 -6.81 14.43 -0.90
N ARG A 29 -7.77 14.14 -0.01
CA ARG A 29 -8.27 15.11 0.97
C ARG A 29 -7.22 15.47 2.04
N VAL A 30 -6.38 14.52 2.44
CA VAL A 30 -5.27 14.74 3.37
C VAL A 30 -4.24 15.70 2.76
N PHE A 31 -3.81 15.45 1.52
CA PHE A 31 -2.90 16.37 0.81
C PHE A 31 -3.50 17.77 0.65
N LEU A 32 -4.79 17.86 0.31
CA LEU A 32 -5.49 19.15 0.22
C LEU A 32 -5.53 19.87 1.58
N ARG A 33 -5.84 19.17 2.67
CA ARG A 33 -5.92 19.75 4.02
C ARG A 33 -4.57 20.11 4.63
N ALA A 34 -3.51 19.42 4.23
CA ALA A 34 -2.14 19.68 4.66
C ALA A 34 -1.45 20.80 3.87
N ASP A 35 -2.19 21.46 2.97
CA ASP A 35 -1.65 22.45 2.02
C ASP A 35 -0.45 21.88 1.24
N CYS A 36 -0.63 20.66 0.72
CA CYS A 36 0.36 19.92 -0.08
C CYS A 36 -0.24 19.62 -1.46
N PRO A 37 -0.33 20.62 -2.37
CA PRO A 37 -1.07 20.48 -3.61
C PRO A 37 -0.45 19.40 -4.52
N LEU A 38 -1.22 18.33 -4.76
CA LEU A 38 -0.84 17.25 -5.69
C LEU A 38 -0.78 17.75 -7.14
N LYS A 39 0.14 17.19 -7.92
CA LYS A 39 0.11 17.29 -9.38
C LYS A 39 -1.03 16.44 -9.94
N TYR A 40 -1.56 16.88 -11.08
CA TYR A 40 -2.63 16.21 -11.80
C TYR A 40 -2.17 15.90 -13.22
N SER A 41 -2.73 14.87 -13.84
CA SER A 41 -2.48 14.56 -15.24
C SER A 41 -2.98 15.66 -16.18
N GLU A 42 -2.32 15.86 -17.32
CA GLU A 42 -2.64 16.90 -18.32
C GLU A 42 -3.73 16.50 -19.33
N GLY A 43 -4.42 15.38 -19.13
CA GLY A 43 -5.47 14.88 -20.02
C GLY A 43 -6.86 15.49 -19.78
N PHE A 44 -7.82 15.11 -20.62
CA PHE A 44 -9.22 15.60 -20.58
C PHE A 44 -9.93 15.33 -19.23
N ASN A 45 -9.51 14.28 -18.51
CA ASN A 45 -9.98 13.99 -17.14
C ASN A 45 -8.78 14.01 -16.18
N PRO A 46 -8.44 15.17 -15.60
CA PRO A 46 -7.28 15.32 -14.73
C PRO A 46 -7.47 14.49 -13.47
N HIS A 47 -6.58 13.53 -13.24
CA HIS A 47 -6.52 12.76 -12.00
C HIS A 47 -5.24 13.10 -11.24
N ALA A 48 -5.33 13.09 -9.92
CA ALA A 48 -4.18 13.30 -9.06
C ALA A 48 -3.13 12.21 -9.32
N LEU A 49 -1.87 12.61 -9.44
CA LEU A 49 -0.74 11.72 -9.68
C LEU A 49 -0.32 11.03 -8.36
N ILE A 50 -1.20 10.17 -7.86
CA ILE A 50 -1.00 9.34 -6.67
C ILE A 50 -1.27 7.87 -6.98
N SER A 51 -0.53 6.96 -6.35
CA SER A 51 -0.75 5.52 -6.50
C SER A 51 -0.29 4.76 -5.26
N ILE A 52 -1.16 3.94 -4.68
CA ILE A 52 -0.79 2.98 -3.63
C ILE A 52 -0.20 1.74 -4.30
N LEU A 53 0.92 1.26 -3.78
CA LEU A 53 1.73 0.22 -4.42
C LEU A 53 1.10 -1.18 -4.26
N LEU A 54 0.76 -1.55 -3.03
CA LEU A 54 0.16 -2.85 -2.70
C LEU A 54 -1.09 -2.62 -1.85
N PRO A 55 -2.26 -2.37 -2.47
CA PRO A 55 -3.46 -2.06 -1.72
C PRO A 55 -3.91 -3.27 -0.90
N LEU A 56 -4.14 -3.04 0.39
CA LEU A 56 -4.68 -4.04 1.31
C LEU A 56 -6.14 -4.37 1.01
N SER A 57 -6.52 -5.61 1.30
CA SER A 57 -7.92 -5.98 1.45
C SER A 57 -8.57 -5.30 2.65
N VAL A 58 -9.90 -5.14 2.60
CA VAL A 58 -10.67 -4.65 3.74
C VAL A 58 -10.48 -5.58 4.94
N GLY A 59 -10.31 -5.01 6.12
CA GLY A 59 -10.04 -5.76 7.35
C GLY A 59 -8.56 -6.07 7.59
N VAL A 60 -7.68 -5.72 6.65
CA VAL A 60 -6.22 -5.89 6.80
C VAL A 60 -5.59 -4.56 7.22
N GLY A 61 -4.72 -4.63 8.22
CA GLY A 61 -3.88 -3.54 8.69
C GLY A 61 -2.41 -3.73 8.31
N SER A 62 -1.67 -2.62 8.27
CA SER A 62 -0.25 -2.61 7.92
C SER A 62 0.44 -1.40 8.56
N VAL A 63 1.71 -1.56 8.90
CA VAL A 63 2.59 -0.49 9.37
C VAL A 63 3.61 -0.05 8.30
N CYS A 64 3.46 -0.57 7.08
CA CYS A 64 4.38 -0.32 5.97
C CYS A 64 3.62 -0.28 4.64
N GLU A 65 2.64 0.62 4.55
CA GLU A 65 1.99 0.92 3.28
C GLU A 65 2.81 1.93 2.50
N LEU A 66 2.93 1.73 1.20
CA LEU A 66 3.67 2.63 0.33
C LEU A 66 2.76 3.27 -0.71
N MET A 67 2.89 4.57 -0.86
CA MET A 67 2.19 5.35 -1.89
C MET A 67 3.17 6.27 -2.60
N ASP A 68 3.19 6.22 -3.92
CA ASP A 68 3.89 7.21 -4.72
C ASP A 68 2.97 8.40 -4.99
N PHE A 69 3.54 9.60 -4.99
CA PHE A 69 2.82 10.85 -5.26
C PHE A 69 3.73 11.89 -5.96
N GLN A 70 3.13 12.96 -6.47
CA GLN A 70 3.85 14.12 -6.99
C GLN A 70 3.18 15.41 -6.51
N LEU A 71 4.00 16.41 -6.15
CA LEU A 71 3.54 17.72 -5.68
C LEU A 71 3.82 18.81 -6.70
N ARG A 72 2.98 19.85 -6.68
CA ARG A 72 3.12 21.04 -7.55
C ARG A 72 4.33 21.88 -7.18
N GLU A 73 4.65 21.91 -5.91
CA GLU A 73 5.71 22.69 -5.30
C GLU A 73 6.68 21.79 -4.54
N GLU A 74 7.88 22.32 -4.29
CA GLU A 74 8.84 21.69 -3.39
C GLU A 74 8.35 21.84 -1.95
N VAL A 75 8.46 20.76 -1.20
CA VAL A 75 8.11 20.73 0.23
C VAL A 75 9.26 20.12 1.00
N ASP A 76 9.40 20.53 2.26
CA ASP A 76 10.29 19.84 3.18
C ASP A 76 9.78 18.41 3.44
N LEU A 77 10.47 17.42 2.86
CA LEU A 77 10.13 16.01 3.01
C LEU A 77 10.28 15.51 4.44
N ALA A 78 11.14 16.13 5.25
CA ALA A 78 11.32 15.74 6.64
C ALA A 78 10.12 16.16 7.50
N ALA A 79 9.54 17.33 7.23
CA ALA A 79 8.36 17.85 7.93
C ALA A 79 7.02 17.30 7.38
N LEU A 80 7.01 16.81 6.13
CA LEU A 80 5.79 16.37 5.45
C LEU A 80 5.00 15.28 6.21
N PRO A 81 5.60 14.22 6.80
CA PRO A 81 4.84 13.18 7.51
C PRO A 81 4.05 13.71 8.70
N GLU A 82 4.63 14.62 9.48
CA GLU A 82 3.96 15.23 10.61
C GLU A 82 2.79 16.10 10.14
N ARG A 83 3.03 16.94 9.12
CA ARG A 83 2.02 17.80 8.51
C ARG A 83 0.82 17.03 7.95
N LEU A 84 1.09 15.90 7.28
CA LEU A 84 0.03 15.02 6.76
C LEU A 84 -0.72 14.32 7.90
N THR A 85 0.00 13.79 8.89
CA THR A 85 -0.59 13.08 10.03
C THR A 85 -1.54 13.96 10.82
N ALA A 86 -1.23 15.25 11.00
CA ALA A 86 -2.06 16.20 11.72
C ALA A 86 -3.48 16.37 11.15
N VAL A 87 -3.69 16.01 9.88
CA VAL A 87 -4.99 16.09 9.19
C VAL A 87 -5.52 14.73 8.72
N MET A 88 -4.82 13.63 9.05
CA MET A 88 -5.26 12.27 8.75
C MET A 88 -6.36 11.81 9.74
N PRO A 89 -7.28 10.94 9.30
CA PRO A 89 -8.21 10.31 10.22
C PRO A 89 -7.49 9.34 11.15
N GLU A 90 -8.13 9.05 12.29
CA GLU A 90 -7.66 8.03 13.23
C GLU A 90 -7.38 6.69 12.53
N GLY A 91 -6.26 6.06 12.88
CA GLY A 91 -5.82 4.79 12.30
C GLY A 91 -5.06 4.94 10.98
N ILE A 92 -4.80 6.16 10.49
CA ILE A 92 -3.87 6.40 9.39
C ILE A 92 -2.80 7.39 9.86
N ARG A 93 -1.52 7.06 9.65
CA ARG A 93 -0.41 7.94 10.01
C ARG A 93 0.70 7.87 8.99
N ALA A 94 1.18 9.03 8.54
CA ALA A 94 2.36 9.12 7.71
C ALA A 94 3.63 8.91 8.55
N LEU A 95 4.54 8.08 8.06
CA LEU A 95 5.74 7.67 8.80
C LEU A 95 7.01 8.30 8.23
N GLU A 96 7.13 8.38 6.91
CA GLU A 96 8.27 8.99 6.22
C GLU A 96 7.87 9.39 4.80
N ALA A 97 8.50 10.43 4.27
CA ALA A 97 8.43 10.82 2.87
C ALA A 97 9.85 10.93 2.31
N TYR A 98 10.07 10.43 1.10
CA TYR A 98 11.39 10.38 0.47
C TYR A 98 11.29 10.37 -1.06
N PRO A 99 12.37 10.69 -1.79
CA PRO A 99 12.40 10.53 -3.24
C PRO A 99 12.06 9.10 -3.66
N GLY A 100 11.14 8.98 -4.60
CA GLY A 100 10.71 7.72 -5.18
C GLY A 100 11.87 7.08 -5.93
N GLY A 101 12.46 6.05 -5.33
CA GLY A 101 13.54 5.27 -5.92
C GLY A 101 13.06 4.33 -7.03
N ARG A 102 13.42 3.05 -6.92
CA ARG A 102 13.06 2.05 -7.94
C ARG A 102 11.55 1.87 -8.07
N LYS A 103 11.13 1.56 -9.30
CA LYS A 103 9.73 1.22 -9.60
C LYS A 103 9.43 -0.14 -8.98
N VAL A 104 8.25 -0.30 -8.37
CA VAL A 104 7.85 -1.59 -7.74
C VAL A 104 7.91 -2.76 -8.71
N ARG A 105 7.62 -2.53 -10.00
CA ARG A 105 7.72 -3.57 -11.04
C ARG A 105 9.12 -4.16 -11.20
N GLU A 106 10.15 -3.53 -10.63
CA GLU A 106 11.53 -4.03 -10.62
C GLU A 106 11.82 -4.92 -9.41
N LEU A 107 10.88 -5.06 -8.47
CA LEU A 107 11.00 -5.97 -7.34
C LEU A 107 10.94 -7.42 -7.83
N LYS A 108 12.09 -8.09 -7.84
CA LYS A 108 12.23 -9.46 -8.32
C LYS A 108 12.01 -10.51 -7.23
N TRP A 109 12.39 -10.19 -5.99
CA TRP A 109 12.41 -11.12 -4.88
C TRP A 109 11.92 -10.44 -3.61
N LEU A 110 11.24 -11.21 -2.75
CA LEU A 110 10.77 -10.78 -1.44
C LEU A 110 11.07 -11.89 -0.42
N ARG A 111 11.53 -11.51 0.77
CA ARG A 111 11.58 -12.40 1.94
C ARG A 111 10.49 -11.96 2.91
N VAL A 112 9.64 -12.88 3.31
CA VAL A 112 8.52 -12.64 4.22
C VAL A 112 8.70 -13.47 5.47
N THR A 113 8.42 -12.88 6.63
CA THR A 113 8.27 -13.57 7.90
C THR A 113 6.90 -13.21 8.44
N GLY A 114 6.14 -14.21 8.90
CA GLY A 114 4.79 -14.02 9.40
C GLY A 114 4.46 -14.99 10.51
N ARG A 115 3.44 -14.64 11.27
CA ARG A 115 2.79 -15.52 12.24
C ARG A 115 1.43 -15.91 11.67
N TYR A 116 1.13 -17.19 11.72
CA TYR A 116 -0.20 -17.70 11.41
C TYR A 116 -0.86 -18.11 12.72
N GLU A 117 -2.08 -17.64 12.92
CA GLU A 117 -2.91 -17.97 14.07
C GLU A 117 -4.12 -18.75 13.56
N TYR A 118 -4.42 -19.86 14.23
CA TYR A 118 -5.45 -20.80 13.82
C TYR A 118 -6.33 -21.12 15.01
N ASP A 119 -7.64 -21.08 14.83
CA ASP A 119 -8.59 -21.39 15.90
C ASP A 119 -8.65 -22.91 16.19
N ASN A 120 -8.51 -23.73 15.14
CA ASN A 120 -8.79 -25.17 15.19
C ASN A 120 -7.67 -26.04 14.60
N ALA A 121 -6.40 -25.62 14.71
CA ALA A 121 -5.28 -26.40 14.19
C ALA A 121 -4.04 -26.34 15.11
N ALA A 122 -3.40 -27.50 15.33
CA ALA A 122 -2.16 -27.55 16.08
C ALA A 122 -1.01 -26.92 15.27
N PRO A 123 -0.19 -26.03 15.87
CA PRO A 123 0.90 -25.37 15.16
C PRO A 123 1.92 -26.32 14.52
N ALA A 124 2.21 -27.46 15.17
CA ALA A 124 3.15 -28.46 14.67
C ALA A 124 2.63 -29.10 13.36
N ASP A 125 1.36 -29.54 13.35
CA ASP A 125 0.71 -30.12 12.18
C ASP A 125 0.65 -29.12 11.02
N MET A 126 0.33 -27.86 11.31
CA MET A 126 0.31 -26.80 10.30
C MET A 126 1.71 -26.50 9.75
N ALA A 127 2.73 -26.47 10.60
CA ALA A 127 4.10 -26.27 10.18
C ALA A 127 4.57 -27.38 9.24
N GLU A 128 4.25 -28.64 9.53
CA GLU A 128 4.56 -29.78 8.65
C GLU A 128 3.87 -29.63 7.29
N LYS A 129 2.56 -29.37 7.27
CA LYS A 129 1.78 -29.17 6.03
C LYS A 129 2.31 -28.00 5.20
N LEU A 130 2.64 -26.88 5.83
CA LEU A 130 3.21 -25.71 5.16
C LEU A 130 4.59 -26.01 4.58
N ARG A 131 5.46 -26.72 5.31
CA ARG A 131 6.77 -27.15 4.77
C ARG A 131 6.59 -28.05 3.55
N ALA A 132 5.71 -29.04 3.64
CA ALA A 132 5.40 -29.93 2.51
C ALA A 132 4.81 -29.17 1.31
N PHE A 133 3.99 -28.15 1.56
CA PHE A 133 3.42 -27.29 0.53
C PHE A 133 4.47 -26.41 -0.17
N TYR A 134 5.34 -25.74 0.60
CA TYR A 134 6.40 -24.87 0.06
C TYR A 134 7.60 -25.62 -0.51
N ALA A 135 7.76 -26.92 -0.22
CA ALA A 135 8.80 -27.77 -0.80
C ALA A 135 8.51 -28.22 -2.25
N ARG A 136 7.32 -27.95 -2.78
CA ARG A 136 6.96 -28.28 -4.17
C ARG A 136 7.74 -27.40 -5.13
N ASP A 137 8.17 -27.97 -6.27
CA ASP A 137 8.86 -27.20 -7.32
C ASP A 137 8.03 -26.04 -7.87
N ALA A 138 6.69 -26.20 -7.86
CA ALA A 138 5.75 -25.16 -8.26
C ALA A 138 4.46 -25.21 -7.44
N ILE A 139 3.91 -24.03 -7.18
CA ILE A 139 2.55 -23.83 -6.63
C ILE A 139 1.71 -23.22 -7.76
N VAL A 140 0.93 -24.06 -8.44
CA VAL A 140 0.07 -23.64 -9.57
C VAL A 140 -1.21 -23.02 -9.02
N ILE A 141 -1.54 -21.81 -9.48
CA ILE A 141 -2.74 -21.07 -9.06
C ILE A 141 -3.60 -20.84 -10.29
N THR A 142 -4.79 -21.44 -10.34
CA THR A 142 -5.75 -21.20 -11.42
C THR A 142 -6.31 -19.79 -11.32
N ARG A 143 -6.08 -18.97 -12.34
CA ARG A 143 -6.58 -17.60 -12.38
C ARG A 143 -7.93 -17.56 -13.08
N LYS A 144 -8.97 -17.18 -12.35
CA LYS A 144 -10.27 -16.88 -12.95
C LYS A 144 -10.20 -15.54 -13.67
N THR A 145 -10.50 -15.53 -14.96
CA THR A 145 -10.61 -14.31 -15.78
C THR A 145 -12.05 -14.10 -16.23
N LYS A 146 -12.37 -12.88 -16.70
CA LYS A 146 -13.68 -12.58 -17.27
C LYS A 146 -14.04 -13.44 -18.50
N ARG A 147 -13.08 -14.18 -19.08
CA ARG A 147 -13.25 -15.04 -20.26
C ARG A 147 -13.13 -16.55 -19.97
N GLY A 148 -13.02 -16.96 -18.70
CA GLY A 148 -12.86 -18.37 -18.30
C GLY A 148 -11.70 -18.61 -17.35
N GLU A 149 -11.38 -19.88 -17.10
CA GLU A 149 -10.27 -20.33 -16.26
C GLU A 149 -8.99 -20.50 -17.10
N GLY A 150 -7.92 -19.83 -16.71
CA GLY A 150 -6.57 -20.02 -17.26
C GLY A 150 -5.63 -20.51 -16.16
N GLN A 151 -4.72 -21.44 -16.50
CA GLN A 151 -3.66 -21.90 -15.61
C GLN A 151 -2.58 -20.84 -15.40
#